data_AF-A0A2N2LIH5-F1
#
_entry.id   AF-A0A2N2LIH5-F1
#
_cell.length_a   1.000
_cell.length_b   1.000
_cell.length_c   1.000
_cell.angle_alpha   90.00
_cell.angle_beta   90.00
_cell.angle_gamma   90.00
#
_symmetry.space_group_name_H-M   'P 1'
#
loop_
_entity.id
_entity.type
_entity.pdbx_description
1 polymer ?
#
loop_
_entity_poly.entity_id
_entity_poly.type
_entity_poly.pdbx_seq_one_letter_code
_entity_poly.pdbx_strand_id
1 'polypeptide(L)'
;MHGVAGNHSTDDVLQALHTVTTDSHARALIARAARVAGVRRGSRLDADQLLMLCSALAAEGGHIEQIAVALAQRALDEPTRGGGRQPRP
;
A
#
# COMPACT_ATOMS: atom_id res chain seq x y z
N MET A 1 -22.37 15.13 -20.89
CA MET A 1 -21.12 15.41 -20.15
C MET A 1 -20.12 14.34 -20.58
N HIS A 2 -19.01 14.75 -21.18
CA HIS A 2 -18.09 13.87 -21.92
C HIS A 2 -17.38 12.91 -20.97
N GLY A 3 -17.46 11.61 -21.29
CA GLY A 3 -16.68 10.57 -20.63
C GLY A 3 -15.20 10.75 -20.96
N VAL A 4 -14.41 11.11 -19.95
CA VAL A 4 -12.97 10.87 -19.98
C VAL A 4 -12.77 9.40 -19.64
N ALA A 5 -12.96 8.54 -20.64
CA ALA A 5 -12.42 7.19 -20.58
C ALA A 5 -10.89 7.32 -20.65
N GLY A 6 -10.27 7.63 -19.52
CA GLY A 6 -8.83 7.46 -19.37
C GLY A 6 -8.54 6.01 -19.69
N ASN A 7 -7.68 5.77 -20.67
CA ASN A 7 -7.36 4.45 -21.21
C ASN A 7 -6.50 3.63 -20.21
N HIS A 8 -6.82 3.68 -18.93
CA HIS A 8 -6.02 3.12 -17.85
C HIS A 8 -6.26 1.62 -17.77
N SER A 9 -5.17 0.88 -17.87
CA SER A 9 -5.11 -0.54 -17.62
C SER A 9 -4.60 -0.79 -16.20
N THR A 10 -4.77 -2.02 -15.71
CA THR A 10 -4.09 -2.43 -14.47
C THR A 10 -2.57 -2.35 -14.57
N ASP A 11 -2.00 -2.42 -15.78
CA ASP A 11 -0.56 -2.32 -16.00
C ASP A 11 -0.06 -0.87 -15.82
N ASP A 12 -0.86 0.14 -16.17
CA ASP A 12 -0.54 1.55 -15.90
C ASP A 12 -0.48 1.81 -14.39
N VAL A 13 -1.41 1.23 -13.62
CA VAL A 13 -1.42 1.34 -12.15
C VAL A 13 -0.25 0.57 -11.54
N LEU A 14 0.10 -0.60 -12.10
CA LEU A 14 1.27 -1.37 -11.68
C LEU A 14 2.57 -0.57 -11.88
N GLN A 15 2.72 0.08 -13.04
CA GLN A 15 3.88 0.91 -13.36
C GLN A 15 3.99 2.10 -12.41
N ALA A 16 2.87 2.72 -12.03
CA ALA A 16 2.86 3.78 -11.02
C ALA A 16 3.33 3.27 -9.65
N LEU A 17 2.89 2.08 -9.22
CA LEU A 17 3.29 1.49 -7.94
C LEU A 17 4.78 1.17 -7.84
N HIS A 18 5.45 0.82 -8.96
CA HIS A 18 6.90 0.62 -8.97
C HIS A 18 7.72 1.84 -8.54
N THR A 19 7.14 3.05 -8.60
CA THR A 19 7.84 4.27 -8.17
C THR A 19 7.95 4.41 -6.65
N VAL A 20 7.14 3.67 -5.89
CA VAL A 20 7.01 3.81 -4.43
C VAL A 20 7.23 2.49 -3.67
N THR A 21 7.35 1.36 -4.36
CA THR A 21 7.58 0.05 -3.74
C THR A 21 8.32 -0.91 -4.67
N THR A 22 8.67 -2.11 -4.19
CA THR A 22 9.35 -3.14 -5.00
C THR A 22 8.41 -3.77 -6.02
N ASP A 23 8.95 -4.31 -7.13
CA ASP A 23 8.15 -5.00 -8.17
C ASP A 23 7.30 -6.15 -7.59
N SER A 24 7.88 -6.94 -6.68
CA SER A 24 7.15 -8.00 -5.98
C SER A 24 5.97 -7.49 -5.16
N HIS A 25 6.14 -6.37 -4.43
CA HIS A 25 5.06 -5.76 -3.65
C HIS A 25 4.01 -5.12 -4.54
N ALA A 26 4.42 -4.37 -5.56
CA ALA A 26 3.50 -3.74 -6.51
C ALA A 26 2.59 -4.77 -7.17
N ARG A 27 3.15 -5.90 -7.63
CA ARG A 27 2.39 -7.02 -8.20
C ARG A 27 1.42 -7.64 -7.19
N ALA A 28 1.84 -7.80 -5.93
CA ALA A 28 0.99 -8.34 -4.88
C ALA A 28 -0.19 -7.41 -4.57
N LEU A 29 0.06 -6.10 -4.43
CA LEU A 29 -0.95 -5.07 -4.20
C LEU A 29 -1.96 -5.02 -5.35
N ILE A 30 -1.50 -5.00 -6.61
CA ILE A 30 -2.41 -5.06 -7.77
C ILE A 30 -3.20 -6.37 -7.79
N ALA A 31 -2.61 -7.51 -7.42
CA ALA A 31 -3.34 -8.79 -7.32
C ALA A 31 -4.57 -8.66 -6.43
N ARG A 32 -4.35 -8.06 -5.26
CA ARG A 32 -5.32 -8.02 -4.19
C ARG A 32 -6.37 -6.95 -4.47
N ALA A 33 -5.95 -5.76 -4.87
CA ALA A 33 -6.84 -4.69 -5.30
C ALA A 33 -7.71 -5.11 -6.50
N ALA A 34 -7.13 -5.79 -7.50
CA ALA A 34 -7.88 -6.28 -8.66
C ALA A 34 -8.95 -7.31 -8.26
N ARG A 35 -8.64 -8.19 -7.31
CA ARG A 35 -9.61 -9.15 -6.76
C ARG A 35 -10.77 -8.45 -6.04
N VAL A 36 -10.48 -7.41 -5.26
CA VAL A 36 -11.50 -6.62 -4.55
C VAL A 36 -12.38 -5.85 -5.55
N ALA A 37 -11.77 -5.25 -6.57
CA ALA A 37 -12.47 -4.52 -7.62
C ALA A 37 -13.16 -5.44 -8.66
N GLY A 38 -12.97 -6.77 -8.58
CA GLY A 38 -13.56 -7.72 -9.54
C GLY A 38 -12.98 -7.64 -10.96
N VAL A 39 -11.77 -7.07 -11.12
CA VAL A 39 -11.16 -6.83 -12.43
C VAL A 39 -10.08 -7.87 -12.76
N ARG A 40 -9.98 -8.21 -14.05
CA ARG A 40 -8.90 -9.07 -14.55
C ARG A 40 -7.64 -8.24 -14.80
N ARG A 41 -6.47 -8.82 -14.50
CA ARG A 41 -5.18 -8.21 -14.86
C ARG A 41 -5.04 -8.07 -16.37
N GLY A 42 -4.37 -7.01 -16.81
CA GLY A 42 -4.19 -6.64 -18.22
C GLY A 42 -5.48 -6.13 -18.89
N SER A 43 -6.56 -5.97 -18.13
CA SER A 43 -7.81 -5.43 -18.66
C SER A 43 -7.79 -3.91 -18.61
N ARG A 44 -8.46 -3.30 -19.60
CA ARG A 44 -8.83 -1.88 -19.50
C ARG A 44 -9.84 -1.73 -18.38
N LEU A 45 -9.65 -0.67 -17.61
CA LEU A 45 -10.53 -0.29 -16.52
C LEU A 45 -11.44 0.83 -17.02
N ASP A 46 -12.75 0.70 -16.79
CA ASP A 46 -13.62 1.87 -16.82
C ASP A 46 -13.40 2.75 -15.57
N ALA A 47 -14.09 3.88 -15.51
CA ALA A 47 -13.91 4.83 -14.41
C ALA A 47 -14.31 4.26 -13.04
N ASP A 48 -15.32 3.41 -12.97
CA ASP A 48 -15.80 2.81 -11.72
C ASP A 48 -14.82 1.74 -11.23
N GLN A 49 -14.36 0.89 -12.15
CA GLN A 49 -13.34 -0.12 -11.90
C GLN A 49 -12.01 0.48 -11.46
N LEU A 50 -11.57 1.58 -12.07
CA LEU A 50 -10.38 2.30 -11.67
C LEU A 50 -10.55 2.90 -10.26
N LEU A 51 -11.70 3.52 -9.98
CA LEU A 51 -11.99 4.09 -8.66
C LEU A 51 -11.99 3.01 -7.57
N MET A 52 -12.59 1.85 -7.84
CA MET A 52 -12.63 0.71 -6.92
C MET A 52 -11.23 0.13 -6.68
N LEU A 53 -10.43 -0.02 -7.74
CA LEU A 53 -9.04 -0.47 -7.63
C LEU A 53 -8.21 0.49 -6.77
N CYS A 54 -8.30 1.79 -7.03
CA CYS A 54 -7.59 2.82 -6.27
C CYS A 54 -8.05 2.87 -4.80
N SER A 55 -9.34 2.72 -4.55
CA SER A 55 -9.89 2.69 -3.18
C SER A 55 -9.37 1.48 -2.39
N ALA A 56 -9.28 0.31 -3.03
CA ALA A 56 -8.69 -0.88 -2.42
C ALA A 56 -7.19 -0.68 -2.10
N LEU A 57 -6.43 -0.06 -3.00
CA LEU A 57 -5.02 0.26 -2.77
C LEU A 57 -4.84 1.27 -1.61
N ALA A 58 -5.67 2.31 -1.56
CA ALA A 58 -5.64 3.30 -0.48
C ALA A 58 -5.95 2.67 0.89
N ALA A 59 -6.92 1.76 0.94
CA ALA A 59 -7.23 1.01 2.14
C ALA A 59 -6.04 0.15 2.60
N GLU A 60 -5.32 -0.52 1.70
CA GLU A 60 -4.11 -1.27 2.07
C GLU A 60 -3.01 -0.34 2.61
N GLY A 61 -2.79 0.81 1.99
CA GLY A 61 -1.81 1.81 2.47
C GLY A 61 -2.12 2.31 3.89
N GLY A 62 -3.39 2.66 4.15
CA GLY A 62 -3.83 3.12 5.48
C GLY A 62 -3.66 2.06 6.58
N HIS A 63 -3.93 0.78 6.29
CA HIS A 63 -3.69 -0.29 7.26
C HIS A 63 -2.19 -0.47 7.58
N ILE A 64 -1.31 -0.35 6.58
CA ILE A 64 0.14 -0.43 6.78
C ILE A 64 0.61 0.71 7.70
N GLU A 65 0.14 1.93 7.46
CA GLU A 65 0.45 3.09 8.31
C GLU A 65 0.03 2.87 9.77
N GLN A 66 -1.20 2.39 9.99
CA GLN A 66 -1.70 2.10 11.34
C GLN A 66 -0.85 1.06 12.07
N ILE A 67 -0.44 -0.01 11.39
CA ILE A 67 0.44 -1.04 11.96
C ILE A 67 1.81 -0.44 12.30
N ALA A 68 2.39 0.37 11.41
CA ALA A 68 3.67 1.01 11.65
C ALA A 68 3.63 1.95 12.86
N VAL A 69 2.57 2.75 13.01
CA VAL A 69 2.35 3.60 14.19
C VAL A 69 2.22 2.76 15.46
N ALA A 70 1.44 1.68 15.43
CA ALA A 70 1.28 0.80 16.58
C ALA A 70 2.61 0.14 16.99
N LEU A 71 3.44 -0.28 16.03
CA LEU A 71 4.76 -0.83 16.30
C LEU A 71 5.72 0.22 16.87
N ALA A 72 5.72 1.44 16.32
CA ALA A 72 6.53 2.54 16.81
C ALA A 72 6.15 2.92 18.25
N GLN A 73 4.85 3.02 18.55
CA GLN A 73 4.38 3.30 19.90
C GLN A 73 4.81 2.21 20.88
N ARG A 74 4.68 0.93 20.51
CA ARG A 74 5.15 -0.18 21.33
C ARG A 74 6.65 -0.15 21.61
N ALA A 75 7.46 0.26 20.63
CA ALA A 75 8.90 0.41 20.80
C ALA A 75 9.27 1.58 21.72
N LEU A 76 8.47 2.67 21.73
CA LEU A 76 8.64 3.78 22.66
C LEU A 76 8.20 3.43 24.09
N ASP A 77 7.16 2.61 24.21
CA ASP A 77 6.63 2.17 25.50
C ASP A 77 7.47 1.05 26.13
N GLU A 78 8.31 0.36 25.34
CA GLU A 78 9.27 -0.60 25.87
C GLU A 78 10.34 0.19 26.65
N PRO A 79 10.50 -0.05 27.96
CA PRO A 79 11.54 0.62 28.71
C PRO A 79 12.87 0.26 28.07
N THR A 80 13.60 1.26 27.60
CA THR A 80 14.95 1.09 27.08
C THR A 80 15.72 0.38 28.18
N ARG A 81 15.96 -0.94 28.05
CA ARG A 81 16.78 -1.68 29.02
C ARG A 81 18.15 -1.04 28.96
N GLY A 82 18.38 -0.15 29.92
CA GLY A 82 19.44 0.82 29.88
C GLY A 82 20.80 0.16 29.75
N GLY A 83 21.62 0.73 28.86
CA GLY A 83 23.06 0.75 29.03
C GLY A 83 23.40 1.53 30.31
N GLY A 84 23.24 0.87 31.46
CA GLY A 84 23.72 1.35 32.74
C GLY A 84 25.22 1.05 32.84
N ARG A 85 26.05 2.06 32.56
CA ARG A 85 27.44 2.09 33.03
C ARG A 85 27.44 1.83 34.53
N GLN A 86 28.13 0.78 34.99
CA GLN A 86 28.59 0.74 36.38
C GLN A 86 29.80 1.66 36.51
N PRO A 87 29.78 2.69 37.37
CA PRO A 87 31.02 3.31 37.83
C PRO A 87 31.69 2.30 38.78
N ARG A 88 32.92 1.89 38.47
CA ARG A 88 33.76 1.13 39.41
C ARG A 88 34.59 2.10 40.25
N PRO A 89 34.82 1.76 41.54
CA PRO A 89 35.51 2.61 42.51
C PRO A 89 36.98 2.87 42.14
#